data_AF-A0A177AJY3-F1
#
_entry.id   AF-A0A177AJY3-F1
#
_cell.length_a   1.000
_cell.length_b   1.000
_cell.length_c   1.000
_cell.angle_alpha   90.00
_cell.angle_beta   90.00
_cell.angle_gamma   90.00
#
_symmetry.space_group_name_H-M   'P 1'
#
loop_
_entity.id
_entity.type
_entity.pdbx_description
1 polymer ?
#
loop_
_entity_poly.entity_id
_entity_poly.type
_entity_poly.pdbx_seq_one_letter_code
_entity_poly.pdbx_strand_id
1 'polypeptide(L)'
;MLPSVALLSLLAAAPCAVVATPTNPVKDVNPFIGKNYYANSHYSKELQETKAAFLKKGDVLNAARVTTVQRTGTFVWVSNVAGLSGIDTAIAEARRTRKQQMLQLVLYDLADRDCSAGDSA
;
A
#
# COMPACT_ATOMS: atom_id res chain seq x y z
N MET A 1 62.27 -18.94 -33.27
CA MET A 1 61.83 -17.55 -33.01
C MET A 1 60.31 -17.54 -33.05
N LEU A 2 59.66 -17.37 -31.89
CA LEU A 2 58.25 -16.98 -31.74
C LEU A 2 58.07 -15.55 -32.27
N PRO A 3 56.87 -15.09 -32.70
CA PRO A 3 55.56 -15.23 -32.03
C PRO A 3 54.46 -15.72 -33.02
N SER A 4 53.16 -15.83 -32.77
CA SER A 4 52.28 -15.04 -31.93
C SER A 4 50.94 -15.76 -31.74
N VAL A 5 50.37 -15.54 -30.56
CA VAL A 5 49.09 -16.07 -30.04
C VAL A 5 47.90 -15.35 -30.69
N ALA A 6 46.72 -15.97 -30.57
CA ALA A 6 45.35 -15.42 -30.65
C ALA A 6 44.59 -15.79 -31.94
N LEU A 7 43.31 -16.17 -31.94
CA LEU A 7 42.24 -15.93 -30.96
C LEU A 7 41.16 -17.00 -31.21
N LEU A 8 40.84 -17.86 -30.24
CA LEU A 8 39.62 -18.68 -30.30
C LEU A 8 38.43 -17.77 -29.96
N SER A 9 37.63 -17.39 -30.95
CA SER A 9 36.35 -16.72 -30.73
C SER A 9 35.32 -17.74 -30.25
N LEU A 10 35.19 -17.87 -28.92
CA LEU A 10 34.03 -18.52 -28.31
C LEU A 10 32.79 -17.66 -28.58
N LEU A 11 31.94 -18.13 -29.50
CA LEU A 11 30.61 -17.56 -29.72
C LEU A 11 29.73 -17.94 -28.52
N ALA A 12 29.73 -17.10 -27.48
CA ALA A 12 28.80 -17.21 -26.37
C ALA A 12 27.40 -16.84 -26.87
N ALA A 13 26.65 -17.83 -27.36
CA ALA A 13 25.22 -17.70 -27.59
C ALA A 13 24.54 -17.60 -26.22
N ALA A 14 24.39 -16.37 -25.71
CA ALA A 14 23.54 -16.10 -24.57
C ALA A 14 22.09 -16.42 -24.99
N PRO A 15 21.39 -17.35 -24.34
CA PRO A 15 19.97 -17.50 -24.58
C PRO A 15 19.29 -16.22 -24.10
N CYS A 16 18.79 -15.41 -25.03
CA CYS A 16 17.80 -14.39 -24.73
C CYS A 16 16.56 -15.12 -24.19
N ALA A 17 16.51 -15.30 -22.87
CA ALA A 17 15.30 -15.70 -22.20
C ALA A 17 14.28 -14.58 -22.42
N VAL A 18 13.37 -14.78 -23.38
CA VAL A 18 12.17 -13.98 -23.52
C VAL A 18 11.40 -14.22 -22.23
N VAL A 19 11.50 -13.29 -21.29
CA VAL A 19 10.61 -13.25 -20.13
C VAL A 19 9.24 -12.97 -20.71
N ALA A 20 8.43 -14.00 -20.87
CA ALA A 20 7.03 -13.85 -21.20
C ALA A 20 6.40 -13.02 -20.07
N THR A 21 6.11 -11.75 -20.35
CA THR A 21 5.23 -10.97 -19.50
C THR A 21 3.89 -11.70 -19.46
N PRO A 22 3.38 -12.10 -18.29
CA PRO A 22 2.05 -12.69 -18.23
C PRO A 22 1.06 -11.65 -18.72
N THR A 23 0.58 -11.82 -19.95
CA THR A 23 -0.56 -11.10 -20.50
C THR A 23 -1.81 -11.66 -19.85
N ASN A 24 -1.98 -11.39 -18.56
CA ASN A 24 -3.33 -11.40 -18.02
C ASN A 24 -4.09 -10.38 -18.86
N PRO A 25 -5.18 -10.76 -19.56
CA PRO A 25 -6.03 -9.76 -20.16
C PRO A 25 -6.42 -8.84 -19.01
N VAL A 26 -6.00 -7.57 -19.09
CA VAL A 26 -6.52 -6.54 -18.20
C VAL A 26 -7.99 -6.48 -18.55
N LYS A 27 -8.80 -7.29 -17.87
CA LYS A 27 -10.24 -7.09 -17.87
C LYS A 27 -10.39 -5.71 -17.27
N ASP A 28 -10.91 -4.79 -18.05
CA ASP A 28 -11.39 -3.50 -17.57
C ASP A 28 -12.55 -3.78 -16.62
N VAL A 29 -12.20 -4.12 -15.38
CA VAL A 29 -13.13 -4.46 -14.31
C VAL A 29 -12.88 -3.55 -13.14
N ASN A 30 -13.96 -3.16 -12.49
CA ASN A 30 -13.89 -2.36 -11.30
C ASN A 30 -13.13 -3.12 -10.18
N PRO A 31 -11.96 -2.62 -9.73
CA PRO A 31 -11.10 -3.33 -8.77
C PRO A 31 -11.72 -3.42 -7.36
N PHE A 32 -12.76 -2.64 -7.09
CA PHE A 32 -13.44 -2.60 -5.79
C PHE A 32 -14.51 -3.69 -5.64
N ILE A 33 -15.06 -4.20 -6.74
CA ILE A 33 -16.18 -5.13 -6.69
C ILE A 33 -15.75 -6.46 -6.04
N GLY A 34 -16.53 -6.90 -5.04
CA GLY A 34 -16.31 -8.16 -4.34
C GLY A 34 -15.14 -8.16 -3.35
N LYS A 35 -14.55 -7.00 -3.03
CA LYS A 35 -13.44 -6.89 -2.08
C LYS A 35 -13.91 -6.40 -0.71
N ASN A 36 -13.17 -6.80 0.32
CA ASN A 36 -13.32 -6.28 1.68
C ASN A 36 -12.35 -5.13 1.84
N TYR A 37 -12.81 -3.94 2.23
CA TYR A 37 -11.91 -2.81 2.41
C TYR A 37 -11.09 -2.99 3.69
N TYR A 38 -9.77 -2.84 3.58
CA TYR A 38 -8.88 -2.91 4.73
C TYR A 38 -9.18 -1.74 5.69
N ALA A 39 -9.48 -2.08 6.95
CA ALA A 39 -9.63 -1.10 8.03
C ALA A 39 -8.24 -0.69 8.53
N ASN A 40 -7.88 0.57 8.29
CA ASN A 40 -6.58 1.14 8.67
C ASN A 40 -6.39 1.09 10.19
N SER A 41 -5.48 0.23 10.66
CA SER A 41 -5.25 0.02 12.09
C SER A 41 -4.73 1.26 12.81
N HIS A 42 -3.99 2.14 12.13
CA HIS A 42 -3.54 3.42 12.66
C HIS A 42 -4.74 4.31 12.99
N TYR A 43 -5.61 4.57 12.01
CA TYR A 43 -6.82 5.37 12.21
C TYR A 43 -7.77 4.75 13.22
N SER A 44 -7.95 3.42 13.19
CA SER A 44 -8.76 2.72 14.18
C SER A 44 -8.23 2.87 15.62
N LYS A 45 -6.92 3.01 15.80
CA LYS A 45 -6.29 3.25 17.11
C LYS A 45 -6.54 4.68 17.59
N GLU A 46 -6.46 5.69 16.72
CA GLU A 46 -6.79 7.09 17.07
C GLU A 46 -8.23 7.21 17.58
N LEU A 47 -9.17 6.48 16.96
CA LEU A 47 -10.57 6.46 17.36
C LEU A 47 -10.83 5.87 18.76
N GLN A 48 -9.83 5.24 19.41
CA GLN A 48 -9.98 4.81 20.81
C GLN A 48 -10.21 6.00 21.74
N GLU A 49 -9.56 7.13 21.49
CA GLU A 49 -9.78 8.36 22.26
C GLU A 49 -11.22 8.86 22.07
N THR A 50 -11.70 8.89 20.83
CA THR A 50 -13.08 9.30 20.51
C THR A 50 -14.10 8.40 21.20
N LYS A 51 -13.88 7.08 21.20
CA LYS A 51 -14.72 6.11 21.90
C LYS A 51 -14.74 6.38 23.41
N ALA A 52 -13.56 6.58 24.01
CA ALA A 52 -13.44 6.88 25.43
C ALA A 52 -14.16 8.19 25.82
N ALA A 53 -14.09 9.21 24.95
CA ALA A 53 -14.77 10.49 25.15
C ALA A 53 -16.31 10.33 25.20
N PHE A 54 -16.89 9.50 24.33
CA PHE A 54 -18.33 9.18 24.40
C PHE A 54 -18.69 8.40 25.66
N LEU A 55 -17.90 7.39 26.04
CA LEU A 55 -18.13 6.60 27.24
C LEU A 55 -18.07 7.46 28.51
N LYS A 56 -17.14 8.42 28.59
CA LYS A 56 -17.03 9.37 29.72
C LYS A 56 -18.30 10.21 29.90
N LYS A 57 -19.08 10.43 28.83
CA LYS A 57 -20.35 11.16 28.84
C LYS A 57 -21.57 10.25 29.04
N GLY A 58 -21.38 8.94 29.23
CA GLY A 58 -22.47 7.96 29.29
C GLY A 58 -23.12 7.68 27.92
N ASP A 59 -22.54 8.16 26.83
CA ASP A 59 -23.08 8.00 25.48
C ASP A 59 -22.64 6.67 24.85
N VAL A 60 -23.28 5.60 25.32
CA VAL A 60 -22.97 4.23 24.90
C VAL A 60 -23.29 3.97 23.42
N LEU A 61 -24.28 4.68 22.86
CA LEU A 61 -24.68 4.52 21.47
C LEU A 61 -23.59 5.06 20.53
N ASN A 62 -23.11 6.28 20.76
CA ASN A 62 -22.05 6.82 19.91
C ASN A 62 -20.71 6.13 20.16
N ALA A 63 -20.42 5.66 21.38
CA ALA A 63 -19.27 4.79 21.62
C ALA A 63 -19.32 3.49 20.80
N ALA A 64 -20.51 2.88 20.65
CA ALA A 64 -20.70 1.72 19.79
C ALA A 64 -20.55 2.07 18.30
N ARG A 65 -21.06 3.22 17.86
CA ARG A 65 -20.88 3.71 16.48
C ARG A 65 -19.42 3.95 16.13
N VAL A 66 -18.58 4.41 17.07
CA VAL A 66 -17.13 4.51 16.85
C VAL A 66 -16.53 3.14 16.53
N THR A 67 -16.97 2.06 17.17
CA THR A 67 -16.51 0.70 16.82
C THR A 67 -16.92 0.26 15.41
N THR A 68 -18.01 0.77 14.86
CA THR A 68 -18.33 0.60 13.43
C THR A 68 -17.32 1.34 12.54
N VAL A 69 -16.96 2.58 12.88
CA VAL A 69 -15.97 3.37 12.12
C VAL A 69 -14.58 2.70 12.19
N GLN A 70 -14.17 2.18 13.35
CA GLN A 70 -12.92 1.43 13.52
C GLN A 70 -12.82 0.16 12.64
N ARG A 71 -13.93 -0.31 12.06
CA ARG A 71 -13.99 -1.47 11.15
C ARG A 71 -14.24 -1.06 9.70
N THR A 72 -14.42 0.22 9.44
CA THR A 72 -14.68 0.77 8.11
C THR A 72 -13.35 1.00 7.41
N GLY A 73 -13.26 0.64 6.13
CA GLY A 73 -12.04 0.81 5.37
C GLY A 73 -11.73 2.27 5.07
N THR A 74 -10.49 2.69 5.34
CA THR A 74 -9.96 4.01 5.02
C THR A 74 -8.61 3.87 4.34
N PHE A 75 -8.15 4.92 3.68
CA PHE A 75 -6.85 4.91 3.02
C PHE A 75 -5.73 5.01 4.07
N VAL A 76 -4.59 4.39 3.76
CA VAL A 76 -3.33 4.61 4.46
C VAL A 76 -2.57 5.70 3.70
N TRP A 77 -2.30 6.81 4.38
CA TRP A 77 -1.54 7.91 3.80
C TRP A 77 -0.04 7.69 3.98
N VAL A 78 0.69 7.74 2.88
CA VAL A 78 2.15 7.66 2.83
C VAL A 78 2.63 9.03 2.37
N SER A 79 2.73 9.95 3.35
CA SER A 79 2.95 11.38 3.10
C SER A 79 4.42 11.82 3.19
N ASN A 80 5.33 10.88 3.41
CA ASN A 80 6.78 11.06 3.41
C ASN A 80 7.46 9.68 3.39
N VAL A 81 8.77 9.65 3.17
CA VAL A 81 9.60 8.43 3.16
C VAL A 81 9.49 7.60 4.45
N ALA A 82 9.36 8.23 5.63
CA ALA A 82 9.21 7.49 6.88
C ALA A 82 7.89 6.68 6.94
N GLY A 83 6.86 7.15 6.23
CA GLY A 83 5.57 6.48 6.06
C GLY A 83 5.61 5.17 5.26
N LEU A 84 6.71 4.87 4.55
CA LEU A 84 6.82 3.64 3.75
C LEU A 84 6.63 2.36 4.58
N SER A 85 7.11 2.36 5.83
CA SER A 85 6.92 1.23 6.77
C SER A 85 5.44 0.96 7.11
N GLY A 86 4.57 1.97 6.93
CA GLY A 86 3.12 1.84 7.06
C GLY A 86 2.51 0.95 5.98
N ILE A 87 3.10 0.89 4.78
CA ILE A 87 2.66 0.01 3.70
C ILE A 87 2.86 -1.45 4.09
N ASP A 88 4.05 -1.81 4.60
CA ASP A 88 4.35 -3.18 5.02
C ASP A 88 3.42 -3.66 6.14
N THR A 89 3.18 -2.77 7.11
CA THR A 89 2.24 -3.03 8.21
C THR A 89 0.84 -3.31 7.67
N ALA A 90 0.33 -2.45 6.78
CA ALA A 90 -1.01 -2.59 6.22
C ALA A 90 -1.16 -3.87 5.37
N ILE A 91 -0.14 -4.22 4.57
CA ILE A 91 -0.12 -5.46 3.79
C ILE A 91 -0.13 -6.68 4.71
N ALA A 92 0.68 -6.69 5.77
CA ALA A 92 0.75 -7.80 6.72
C ALA A 92 -0.60 -8.02 7.43
N GLU A 93 -1.23 -6.95 7.88
CA GLU A 93 -2.52 -7.01 8.55
C GLU A 93 -3.66 -7.43 7.62
N ALA A 94 -3.69 -6.89 6.40
CA ALA A 94 -4.66 -7.28 5.38
C ALA A 94 -4.57 -8.79 5.08
N ARG A 95 -3.35 -9.32 4.90
CA ARG A 95 -3.11 -10.75 4.68
C ARG A 95 -3.58 -11.63 5.83
N ARG A 96 -3.41 -11.19 7.07
CA ARG A 96 -3.84 -11.91 8.28
C ARG A 96 -5.35 -12.17 8.32
N THR A 97 -6.16 -11.34 7.65
CA THR A 97 -7.62 -11.51 7.61
C THR A 97 -8.09 -12.75 6.83
N ARG A 98 -7.23 -13.33 5.98
CA ARG A 98 -7.58 -14.44 5.05
C ARG A 98 -8.75 -14.13 4.12
N LYS A 99 -9.11 -12.86 3.94
CA LYS A 99 -10.12 -12.38 2.99
C LYS A 99 -9.45 -11.73 1.78
N GLN A 100 -10.18 -11.61 0.68
CA GLN A 100 -9.76 -10.73 -0.41
C GLN A 100 -9.91 -9.28 0.05
N GLN A 101 -8.79 -8.68 0.49
CA GLN A 101 -8.72 -7.31 0.97
C GLN A 101 -8.44 -6.33 -0.18
N MET A 102 -9.06 -5.15 -0.11
CA MET A 102 -8.73 -3.96 -0.88
C MET A 102 -7.95 -3.01 0.04
N LEU A 103 -6.63 -3.00 -0.11
CA LEU A 103 -5.77 -2.02 0.54
C LEU A 103 -5.74 -0.75 -0.30
N GLN A 104 -6.06 0.37 0.33
CA GLN A 104 -6.15 1.67 -0.33
C GLN A 104 -5.03 2.55 0.21
N LEU A 105 -4.18 3.08 -0.68
CA LEU A 105 -3.02 3.88 -0.33
C LEU A 105 -3.15 5.27 -0.95
N VAL A 106 -2.73 6.30 -0.24
CA VAL A 106 -2.44 7.62 -0.80
C VAL A 106 -0.92 7.79 -0.79
N LEU A 107 -0.32 7.85 -1.98
CA LEU A 107 1.08 8.25 -2.13
C LEU A 107 1.10 9.78 -2.26
N TYR A 108 1.61 10.46 -1.23
CA TYR A 108 1.45 11.90 -1.08
C TYR A 108 2.77 12.60 -0.73
N ASP A 109 3.74 12.52 -1.64
CA ASP A 109 5.11 13.01 -1.38
C ASP A 109 5.76 13.58 -2.65
N LEU A 110 5.03 14.41 -3.40
CA LEU A 110 5.59 15.15 -4.52
C LEU A 110 6.54 16.24 -4.01
N ALA A 111 7.59 16.55 -4.79
CA ALA A 111 8.38 17.76 -4.56
C ALA A 111 7.51 19.02 -4.80
N ASP A 112 7.79 20.09 -4.04
CA ASP A 112 6.97 21.31 -4.00
C ASP A 112 5.47 20.98 -3.80
N ARG A 113 5.20 20.07 -2.86
CA ARG A 113 3.85 19.59 -2.54
C ARG A 113 2.95 20.76 -2.18
N ASP A 114 1.68 20.70 -2.58
CA ASP A 114 0.73 21.75 -2.24
C ASP A 114 1.19 23.15 -2.68
N CYS A 115 1.82 23.28 -3.84
CA CYS A 115 2.48 24.51 -4.31
C CYS A 115 1.63 25.79 -4.28
N SER A 116 0.30 25.69 -4.33
CA SER A 116 -0.61 26.84 -4.20
C SER A 116 -0.85 27.29 -2.76
N ALA A 117 -0.41 26.51 -1.76
CA ALA A 117 -0.47 26.83 -0.34
C ALA A 117 0.68 27.72 0.14
N GLY A 118 1.68 27.98 -0.72
CA GLY A 118 2.76 28.96 -0.51
C GLY A 118 4.11 28.35 -0.13
N ASP A 119 4.14 27.14 0.41
CA ASP A 119 5.37 26.36 0.66
C ASP A 119 5.03 24.86 0.62
N SER A 120 6.04 24.00 0.53
CA SER A 120 5.84 22.54 0.59
C SER A 120 5.28 22.14 1.95
N ALA A 121 4.07 21.58 1.95
CA ALA A 121 3.42 21.06 3.16
C ALA A 121 4.03 19.73 3.61
#